data_AF-A0A2E2BHK6-F1
#
_entry.id   AF-A0A2E2BHK6-F1
#
_cell.length_a   1.000
_cell.length_b   1.000
_cell.length_c   1.000
_cell.angle_alpha   90.00
_cell.angle_beta   90.00
_cell.angle_gamma   90.00
#
_symmetry.space_group_name_H-M   'P 1'
#
loop_
_entity.id
_entity.type
_entity.pdbx_description
1 polymer ?
#
loop_
_entity_poly.entity_id
_entity_poly.type
_entity_poly.pdbx_seq_one_letter_code
_entity_poly.pdbx_strand_id
1 'polypeptide(L)'
;MKKYILILLSLLVYTCSEDDPAGPVDGCMDSTACNYDAAATIDLLDSCTFPADDNTNCDGTCGGVNNAVEDCSGTCAGSLTLDQCGVCDGDDTSCEDCAGVPNGTSVVDCAGTCGGSAVEDCAGTCDGTAVEDCSGTCDGSATVDECGVCGGSGIADGACDCDGNVSDCAGTCDGSAVEDCAGTCEGSAVEDCAGVCGGLSTPDDCGDCWTPYCYYGMGSFEYTDEATCNANSGTWIGSGGNPSDPLWNASQDCAGVCGGTAVEDCAGTCEGTAVEDCAGTCGGTAVEDCAGTCGGTAVNDDCGVCGGDNSSCADCAGTPNGSAVEDECGVCGGDGSSCVSLDCSDLPTDINGIWIDDSGIVYYNFLEDVAGFQFTVDGTSVSGAAGGAAVDAGFTVSAGATTVLGFSFTGATVSAGSGTLTTLTLSGSPTGLSGIVMSDSATNELATDGSSTVCDNSSSGDTGGGDTCASGVYDCAGVCDGTAVTDCAGTCG
;
A
#
# COMPACT_ATOMS: atom_id res chain seq x y z
N MET A 1 126.19 -4.73 63.78
CA MET A 1 126.90 -3.76 62.91
C MET A 1 126.09 -3.73 61.61
N LYS A 2 125.36 -2.64 61.31
CA LYS A 2 125.85 -1.48 60.52
C LYS A 2 126.44 -1.91 59.17
N LYS A 3 126.17 -1.30 58.01
CA LYS A 3 125.36 -0.13 57.60
C LYS A 3 125.47 -0.04 56.05
N TYR A 4 124.39 0.38 55.40
CA TYR A 4 124.23 1.08 54.10
C TYR A 4 125.25 0.89 52.96
N ILE A 5 124.76 0.43 51.79
CA ILE A 5 125.18 0.91 50.46
C ILE A 5 123.92 1.13 49.59
N LEU A 6 123.97 2.23 48.83
CA LEU A 6 122.95 2.94 48.08
C LEU A 6 123.48 3.15 46.65
N ILE A 7 122.83 2.65 45.59
CA ILE A 7 123.03 3.01 44.16
C ILE A 7 121.71 2.67 43.41
N LEU A 8 120.79 3.58 43.05
CA LEU A 8 120.73 4.59 41.95
C LEU A 8 120.85 3.99 40.53
N LEU A 9 119.74 3.53 39.92
CA LEU A 9 118.74 4.25 39.08
C LEU A 9 119.23 4.53 37.64
N SER A 10 118.86 3.65 36.72
CA SER A 10 118.91 3.87 35.26
C SER A 10 117.68 3.28 34.59
N LEU A 11 116.97 4.17 33.90
CA LEU A 11 115.90 3.99 32.91
C LEU A 11 115.86 2.64 32.18
N LEU A 12 114.67 2.04 32.15
CA LEU A 12 114.14 1.38 30.95
C LEU A 12 112.64 1.63 30.88
N VAL A 13 112.29 2.63 30.06
CA VAL A 13 110.94 2.78 29.51
C VAL A 13 110.88 1.76 28.38
N TYR A 14 110.09 0.70 28.52
CA TYR A 14 109.69 -0.13 27.37
C TYR A 14 108.24 0.18 27.06
N THR A 15 108.06 0.66 25.84
CA THR A 15 106.87 1.27 25.28
C THR A 15 105.76 0.25 25.08
N CYS A 16 104.56 0.57 25.57
CA CYS A 16 103.31 0.01 25.11
C CYS A 16 102.91 0.73 23.82
N SER A 17 102.61 0.00 22.74
CA SER A 17 101.61 0.41 21.73
C SER A 17 101.26 -0.76 20.80
N GLU A 18 100.11 -1.36 21.13
CA GLU A 18 99.04 -1.92 20.27
C GLU A 18 99.39 -2.91 19.15
N ASP A 19 99.28 -4.22 19.45
CA ASP A 19 98.45 -5.19 18.72
C ASP A 19 98.62 -6.61 19.34
N ASP A 20 98.18 -6.79 20.59
CA ASP A 20 98.13 -8.09 21.26
C ASP A 20 96.67 -8.48 21.56
N PRO A 21 96.12 -9.51 20.90
CA PRO A 21 94.86 -10.10 21.29
C PRO A 21 95.08 -11.56 21.73
N ALA A 22 95.77 -11.78 22.85
CA ALA A 22 95.34 -12.73 23.87
C ALA A 22 96.30 -12.69 25.06
N GLY A 23 95.92 -11.92 26.08
CA GLY A 23 96.49 -12.12 27.42
C GLY A 23 96.27 -13.57 27.88
N PRO A 24 97.07 -14.06 28.84
CA PRO A 24 96.92 -15.41 29.37
C PRO A 24 95.48 -15.65 29.86
N VAL A 25 94.92 -16.78 29.45
CA VAL A 25 93.57 -17.23 29.81
C VAL A 25 93.70 -18.19 30.98
N ASP A 26 93.13 -17.83 32.13
CA ASP A 26 93.11 -18.67 33.33
C ASP A 26 92.00 -19.72 33.24
N GLY A 27 92.30 -21.00 33.49
CA GLY A 27 91.31 -22.09 33.49
C GLY A 27 91.90 -23.47 33.78
N CYS A 28 91.05 -24.48 34.00
CA CYS A 28 91.48 -25.84 34.30
C CYS A 28 91.99 -26.55 33.03
N MET A 29 93.23 -27.04 33.05
CA MET A 29 93.84 -27.72 31.89
C MET A 29 93.75 -29.26 31.94
N ASP A 30 93.14 -29.85 32.98
CA ASP A 30 92.93 -31.29 33.07
C ASP A 30 91.70 -31.72 32.26
N SER A 31 91.92 -32.51 31.20
CA SER A 31 90.85 -32.99 30.32
C SER A 31 89.80 -33.88 30.99
N THR A 32 90.04 -34.34 32.21
CA THR A 32 89.09 -35.15 32.99
C THR A 32 88.28 -34.34 34.00
N ALA A 33 88.57 -33.05 34.15
CA ALA A 33 87.78 -32.14 34.97
C ALA A 33 86.51 -31.68 34.25
N CYS A 34 85.45 -31.45 35.02
CA CYS A 34 84.15 -30.99 34.56
C CYS A 34 84.17 -29.57 33.98
N ASN A 35 85.10 -28.74 34.45
CA ASN A 35 85.30 -27.37 33.95
C ASN A 35 86.60 -27.22 33.17
N TYR A 36 87.05 -28.31 32.51
CA TYR A 36 88.17 -28.29 31.59
C TYR A 36 87.99 -27.23 30.49
N ASP A 37 89.00 -26.38 30.31
CA ASP A 37 89.08 -25.41 29.22
C ASP A 37 90.36 -25.62 28.42
N ALA A 38 90.21 -26.08 27.17
CA ALA A 38 91.32 -26.34 26.26
C ALA A 38 92.07 -25.08 25.81
N ALA A 39 91.50 -23.88 26.03
CA ALA A 39 92.11 -22.60 25.68
C ALA A 39 92.86 -21.94 26.86
N ALA A 40 92.77 -22.51 28.06
CA ALA A 40 93.54 -22.04 29.21
C ALA A 40 95.05 -22.17 28.94
N THR A 41 95.82 -21.17 29.36
CA THR A 41 97.29 -21.11 29.15
C THR A 41 98.06 -20.92 30.45
N ILE A 42 97.36 -20.64 31.55
CA ILE A 42 97.88 -20.67 32.91
C ILE A 42 97.02 -21.61 33.73
N ASP A 43 97.65 -22.64 34.30
CA ASP A 43 97.01 -23.62 35.16
C ASP A 43 96.88 -23.07 36.59
N LEU A 44 95.66 -22.68 36.95
CA LEU A 44 95.30 -22.45 38.34
C LEU A 44 94.92 -23.82 38.93
N LEU A 45 95.92 -24.53 39.46
CA LEU A 45 95.83 -25.91 39.99
C LEU A 45 94.70 -26.18 41.00
N ASP A 46 94.02 -25.15 41.51
CA ASP A 46 92.91 -25.25 42.48
C ASP A 46 91.54 -24.84 41.87
N SER A 47 91.47 -24.73 40.54
CA SER A 47 90.25 -24.34 39.81
C SER A 47 89.50 -25.52 39.19
N CYS A 48 90.11 -26.71 39.08
CA CYS A 48 89.49 -27.89 38.48
C CYS A 48 88.44 -28.53 39.39
N THR A 49 87.25 -28.79 38.87
CA THR A 49 86.17 -29.53 39.56
C THR A 49 85.97 -30.87 38.88
N PHE A 50 85.89 -31.98 39.62
CA PHE A 50 85.73 -33.33 39.09
C PHE A 50 84.37 -33.94 39.49
N PRO A 51 83.90 -35.01 38.81
CA PRO A 51 82.73 -35.75 39.25
C PRO A 51 82.88 -36.26 40.68
N ALA A 52 81.75 -36.47 41.38
CA ALA A 52 81.76 -36.87 42.78
C ALA A 52 82.40 -38.26 43.00
N ASP A 53 82.24 -39.16 42.03
CA ASP A 53 82.84 -40.49 41.98
C ASP A 53 82.92 -41.01 40.53
N ASP A 54 83.46 -42.21 40.34
CA ASP A 54 83.62 -42.85 39.02
C ASP A 54 82.28 -43.31 38.40
N ASN A 55 81.17 -43.22 39.13
CA ASN A 55 79.83 -43.68 38.72
C ASN A 55 78.89 -42.51 38.36
N THR A 56 79.38 -41.28 38.42
CA THR A 56 78.60 -40.08 38.15
C THR A 56 79.26 -39.23 37.07
N ASN A 57 78.45 -38.65 36.20
CA ASN A 57 78.87 -37.61 35.27
C ASN A 57 79.02 -36.27 36.01
N CYS A 58 79.64 -35.30 35.34
CA CYS A 58 79.83 -33.94 35.86
C CYS A 58 78.55 -33.17 36.18
N ASP A 59 77.41 -33.57 35.61
CA ASP A 59 76.09 -33.00 35.90
C ASP A 59 75.34 -33.72 37.03
N GLY A 60 75.97 -34.72 37.67
CA GLY A 60 75.39 -35.51 38.76
C GLY A 60 74.50 -36.67 38.30
N THR A 61 74.34 -36.90 36.99
CA THR A 61 73.63 -38.07 36.47
C THR A 61 74.49 -39.34 36.56
N CYS A 62 73.86 -40.51 36.65
CA CYS A 62 74.60 -41.77 36.64
C CYS A 62 75.32 -42.00 35.31
N GLY A 63 76.58 -42.35 35.41
CA GLY A 63 77.50 -42.46 34.29
C GLY A 63 78.93 -42.51 34.77
N GLY A 64 79.76 -41.59 34.32
CA GLY A 64 81.17 -41.53 34.69
C GLY A 64 82.03 -42.56 33.98
N VAL A 65 83.22 -42.80 34.52
CA VAL A 65 84.23 -43.70 33.93
C VAL A 65 83.73 -45.14 33.87
N ASN A 66 82.85 -45.52 34.81
CA ASN A 66 82.28 -46.88 34.88
C ASN A 66 80.99 -47.05 34.07
N ASN A 67 80.48 -45.99 33.42
CA ASN A 67 79.19 -45.99 32.71
C ASN A 67 78.06 -46.59 33.59
N ALA A 68 78.01 -46.16 34.85
CA ALA A 68 77.06 -46.66 35.82
C ALA A 68 75.61 -46.29 35.43
N VAL A 69 74.69 -47.23 35.66
CA VAL A 69 73.25 -47.04 35.43
C VAL A 69 72.53 -47.05 36.78
N GLU A 70 71.42 -46.33 36.88
CA GLU A 70 70.54 -46.36 38.05
C GLU A 70 69.91 -47.75 38.24
N ASP A 71 69.86 -48.21 39.48
CA ASP A 71 69.00 -49.32 39.86
C ASP A 71 67.54 -48.88 40.01
N CYS A 72 66.60 -49.79 40.28
CA CYS A 72 65.18 -49.43 40.36
C CYS A 72 64.83 -48.48 41.53
N SER A 73 65.78 -48.17 42.42
CA SER A 73 65.65 -47.18 43.49
C SER A 73 66.29 -45.82 43.17
N GLY A 74 66.91 -45.68 41.98
CA GLY A 74 67.59 -44.46 41.55
C GLY A 74 69.04 -44.35 42.02
N THR A 75 69.67 -45.44 42.49
CA THR A 75 71.07 -45.42 42.94
C THR A 75 72.02 -45.78 41.79
N CYS A 76 73.00 -44.93 41.47
CA CYS A 76 74.02 -45.22 40.45
C CYS A 76 74.83 -46.48 40.79
N ALA A 77 74.88 -47.43 39.86
CA ALA A 77 75.51 -48.76 40.07
C ALA A 77 74.92 -49.56 41.25
N GLY A 78 73.68 -49.27 41.63
CA GLY A 78 72.94 -50.09 42.58
C GLY A 78 72.58 -51.47 42.01
N SER A 79 72.16 -52.39 42.87
CA SER A 79 71.90 -53.78 42.50
C SER A 79 70.42 -54.17 42.56
N LEU A 80 69.53 -53.25 42.90
CA LEU A 80 68.10 -53.57 43.03
C LEU A 80 67.44 -53.68 41.64
N THR A 81 66.66 -54.75 41.46
CA THR A 81 65.93 -55.01 40.23
C THR A 81 64.43 -54.97 40.45
N LEU A 82 63.70 -54.67 39.39
CA LEU A 82 62.24 -54.75 39.36
C LEU A 82 61.79 -56.22 39.40
N ASP A 83 60.77 -56.52 40.18
CA ASP A 83 60.03 -57.78 40.12
C ASP A 83 59.05 -57.77 38.91
N GLN A 84 58.34 -58.87 38.68
CA GLN A 84 57.40 -59.01 37.55
C GLN A 84 56.17 -58.13 37.68
N CYS A 85 55.83 -57.67 38.88
CA CYS A 85 54.75 -56.74 39.14
C CYS A 85 55.15 -55.28 38.96
N GLY A 86 56.43 -55.01 38.69
CA GLY A 86 56.93 -53.66 38.55
C GLY A 86 57.38 -53.03 39.87
N VAL A 87 57.63 -53.82 40.92
CA VAL A 87 58.04 -53.37 42.26
C VAL A 87 59.55 -53.57 42.45
N CYS A 88 60.25 -52.54 42.92
CA CYS A 88 61.69 -52.63 43.19
C CYS A 88 61.96 -53.52 44.41
N ASP A 89 62.74 -54.59 44.25
CA ASP A 89 62.99 -55.64 45.27
C ASP A 89 61.70 -56.30 45.80
N GLY A 90 60.66 -56.39 44.97
CA GLY A 90 59.41 -57.06 45.31
C GLY A 90 59.50 -58.59 45.23
N ASP A 91 58.50 -59.26 45.80
CA ASP A 91 58.41 -60.73 45.88
C ASP A 91 57.37 -61.33 44.92
N ASP A 92 56.95 -60.57 43.89
CA ASP A 92 55.96 -60.94 42.87
C ASP A 92 54.51 -61.14 43.38
N THR A 93 54.22 -60.98 44.67
CA THR A 93 52.88 -61.33 45.23
C THR A 93 51.77 -60.31 44.92
N SER A 94 52.14 -59.07 44.60
CA SER A 94 51.19 -57.96 44.50
C SER A 94 50.28 -57.97 43.27
N CYS A 95 50.66 -58.72 42.23
CA CYS A 95 49.92 -58.82 40.96
C CYS A 95 49.54 -60.26 40.60
N GLU A 96 49.54 -61.16 41.58
CA GLU A 96 49.12 -62.55 41.38
C GLU A 96 47.64 -62.64 40.96
N ASP A 97 47.35 -63.49 39.99
CA ASP A 97 46.00 -63.93 39.67
C ASP A 97 45.47 -64.90 40.74
N CYS A 98 44.24 -65.40 40.59
CA CYS A 98 43.68 -66.33 41.59
C CYS A 98 44.43 -67.68 41.69
N ALA A 99 45.35 -67.98 40.76
CA ALA A 99 46.18 -69.17 40.75
C ALA A 99 47.58 -68.91 41.34
N GLY A 100 47.84 -67.70 41.86
CA GLY A 100 49.13 -67.31 42.40
C GLY A 100 50.16 -67.00 41.31
N VAL A 101 49.72 -66.66 40.09
CA VAL A 101 50.62 -66.33 38.98
C VAL A 101 50.65 -64.81 38.77
N PRO A 102 51.79 -64.15 38.96
CA PRO A 102 51.96 -62.71 38.72
C PRO A 102 51.57 -62.34 37.28
N ASN A 103 50.70 -61.32 37.13
CA ASN A 103 50.08 -60.91 35.87
C ASN A 103 49.36 -62.05 35.12
N GLY A 104 48.91 -63.08 35.84
CA GLY A 104 48.14 -64.17 35.26
C GLY A 104 46.74 -63.73 34.83
N THR A 105 46.13 -64.50 33.93
CA THR A 105 44.79 -64.20 33.39
C THR A 105 43.69 -65.03 34.05
N SER A 106 44.02 -65.84 35.06
CA SER A 106 43.04 -66.72 35.70
C SER A 106 42.09 -65.88 36.55
N VAL A 107 40.80 -66.03 36.29
CA VAL A 107 39.71 -65.39 37.04
C VAL A 107 38.92 -66.48 37.74
N VAL A 108 38.33 -66.15 38.88
CA VAL A 108 37.41 -67.03 39.62
C VAL A 108 36.10 -67.12 38.84
N ASP A 109 35.68 -68.34 38.49
CA ASP A 109 34.40 -68.59 37.83
C ASP A 109 33.21 -68.44 38.79
N CYS A 110 31.97 -68.55 38.28
CA CYS A 110 30.77 -68.40 39.13
C CYS A 110 30.63 -69.50 40.21
N ALA A 111 31.35 -70.61 40.08
CA ALA A 111 31.39 -71.69 41.06
C ALA A 111 32.47 -71.47 42.13
N GLY A 112 33.19 -70.34 42.08
CA GLY A 112 34.27 -70.02 43.01
C GLY A 112 35.59 -70.71 42.68
N THR A 113 35.75 -71.27 41.48
CA THR A 113 36.95 -71.99 41.04
C THR A 113 37.83 -71.09 40.18
N CYS A 114 39.09 -70.92 40.58
CA CYS A 114 40.07 -70.18 39.78
C CYS A 114 40.37 -70.89 38.45
N GLY A 115 40.23 -70.16 37.33
CA GLY A 115 40.41 -70.72 35.97
C GLY A 115 39.35 -71.75 35.59
N GLY A 116 38.24 -71.80 36.33
CA GLY A 116 37.12 -72.66 36.00
C GLY A 116 36.33 -72.13 34.80
N SER A 117 35.57 -73.02 34.19
CA SER A 117 34.80 -72.73 32.97
C SER A 117 33.32 -72.47 33.25
N ALA A 118 32.91 -72.42 34.53
CA ALA A 118 31.51 -72.29 34.86
C ALA A 118 31.01 -70.88 34.54
N VAL A 119 29.89 -70.79 33.82
CA VAL A 119 29.28 -69.53 33.40
C VAL A 119 27.84 -69.47 33.92
N GLU A 120 27.38 -68.30 34.34
CA GLU A 120 25.98 -68.11 34.72
C GLU A 120 25.07 -68.23 33.49
N ASP A 121 23.97 -68.96 33.64
CA ASP A 121 22.87 -68.91 32.67
C ASP A 121 22.09 -67.59 32.79
N CYS A 122 21.10 -67.37 31.91
CA CYS A 122 20.32 -66.13 31.92
C CYS A 122 19.47 -65.93 33.19
N ALA A 123 19.31 -66.97 34.03
CA ALA A 123 18.62 -66.91 35.31
C ALA A 123 19.59 -66.62 36.47
N GLY A 124 20.88 -66.37 36.18
CA GLY A 124 21.92 -66.14 37.18
C GLY A 124 22.36 -67.42 37.91
N THR A 125 22.09 -68.59 37.33
CA THR A 125 22.50 -69.88 37.90
C THR A 125 23.78 -70.36 37.23
N CYS A 126 24.83 -70.57 38.02
CA CYS A 126 26.11 -71.09 37.54
C CYS A 126 25.95 -72.49 36.90
N ASP A 127 26.39 -72.65 35.65
CA ASP A 127 26.17 -73.82 34.78
C ASP A 127 24.70 -74.26 34.70
N GLY A 128 23.78 -73.30 34.80
CA GLY A 128 22.36 -73.55 34.64
C GLY A 128 21.98 -73.83 33.17
N THR A 129 20.77 -74.37 32.98
CA THR A 129 20.28 -74.79 31.65
C THR A 129 19.34 -73.77 31.01
N ALA A 130 19.07 -72.65 31.67
CA ALA A 130 18.09 -71.70 31.20
C ALA A 130 18.60 -70.98 29.95
N VAL A 131 17.77 -70.90 28.91
CA VAL A 131 18.13 -70.28 27.63
C VAL A 131 17.14 -69.15 27.35
N GLU A 132 17.64 -68.01 26.87
CA GLU A 132 16.77 -66.92 26.43
C GLU A 132 15.95 -67.34 25.21
N ASP A 133 14.66 -67.04 25.25
CA ASP A 133 13.84 -67.05 24.04
C ASP A 133 14.23 -65.89 23.11
N CYS A 134 13.61 -65.80 21.93
CA CYS A 134 13.96 -64.75 20.98
C CYS A 134 13.64 -63.32 21.45
N SER A 135 12.95 -63.15 22.60
CA SER A 135 12.64 -61.85 23.21
C SER A 135 13.63 -61.48 24.31
N GLY A 136 14.65 -62.31 24.56
CA GLY A 136 15.59 -62.15 25.66
C GLY A 136 15.02 -62.60 27.00
N THR A 137 13.88 -63.31 27.01
CA THR A 137 13.28 -63.82 28.24
C THR A 137 13.84 -65.20 28.54
N CYS A 138 14.51 -65.35 29.68
CA CYS A 138 15.06 -66.63 30.12
C CYS A 138 13.96 -67.70 30.31
N ASP A 139 14.11 -68.86 29.67
CA ASP A 139 13.12 -69.95 29.54
C ASP A 139 11.75 -69.49 29.00
N GLY A 140 11.74 -68.42 28.21
CA GLY A 140 10.54 -67.93 27.56
C GLY A 140 10.06 -68.86 26.44
N SER A 141 8.80 -68.72 26.03
CA SER A 141 8.18 -69.55 25.00
C SER A 141 8.10 -68.86 23.64
N ALA A 142 8.65 -67.66 23.48
CA ALA A 142 8.55 -66.92 22.23
C ALA A 142 9.41 -67.57 21.14
N THR A 143 8.80 -67.81 19.98
CA THR A 143 9.48 -68.35 18.80
C THR A 143 9.55 -67.30 17.70
N VAL A 144 10.58 -67.40 16.87
CA VAL A 144 10.73 -66.58 15.67
C VAL A 144 9.72 -67.04 14.62
N ASP A 145 8.94 -66.11 14.06
CA ASP A 145 8.01 -66.39 12.96
C ASP A 145 8.74 -66.46 11.60
N GLU A 146 8.00 -66.72 10.52
CA GLU A 146 8.54 -66.80 9.15
C GLU A 146 9.19 -65.48 8.67
N CYS A 147 8.95 -64.38 9.37
CA CYS A 147 9.49 -63.05 9.10
C CYS A 147 10.68 -62.67 9.97
N GLY A 148 11.18 -63.60 10.78
CA GLY A 148 12.31 -63.33 11.67
C GLY A 148 11.90 -62.53 12.92
N VAL A 149 10.60 -62.33 13.17
CA VAL A 149 10.09 -61.55 14.30
C VAL A 149 9.74 -62.48 15.45
N CYS A 150 10.28 -62.18 16.63
CA CYS A 150 9.98 -62.94 17.83
C CYS A 150 8.52 -62.75 18.30
N GLY A 151 7.76 -63.84 18.39
CA GLY A 151 6.34 -63.81 18.79
C GLY A 151 5.42 -63.11 17.78
N GLY A 152 5.88 -62.92 16.55
CA GLY A 152 5.09 -62.31 15.49
C GLY A 152 3.98 -63.23 14.95
N SER A 153 3.05 -62.63 14.20
CA SER A 153 1.92 -63.33 13.57
C SER A 153 2.28 -63.98 12.23
N GLY A 154 3.54 -63.88 11.77
CA GLY A 154 3.94 -64.25 10.41
C GLY A 154 3.49 -63.25 9.35
N ILE A 155 3.48 -63.69 8.09
CA ILE A 155 3.04 -62.90 6.94
C ILE A 155 1.53 -62.57 7.06
N ALA A 156 1.17 -61.30 6.87
CA ALA A 156 -0.21 -60.84 6.96
C ALA A 156 -1.10 -61.40 5.84
N ASP A 157 -2.41 -61.55 6.10
CA ASP A 157 -3.38 -61.98 5.08
C ASP A 157 -3.37 -61.04 3.86
N GLY A 158 -3.12 -61.60 2.67
CA GLY A 158 -3.02 -60.86 1.42
C GLY A 158 -1.62 -60.31 1.09
N ALA A 159 -0.67 -60.39 2.02
CA ALA A 159 0.73 -60.14 1.74
C ALA A 159 1.42 -61.42 1.24
N CYS A 160 2.42 -61.26 0.38
CA CYS A 160 3.24 -62.35 -0.15
C CYS A 160 4.64 -62.40 0.48
N ASP A 161 5.02 -61.40 1.25
CA ASP A 161 6.25 -61.36 2.05
C ASP A 161 6.08 -60.58 3.36
N CYS A 162 7.18 -60.46 4.10
CA CYS A 162 7.24 -59.85 5.42
C CYS A 162 7.29 -58.32 5.42
N ASP A 163 7.56 -57.72 4.26
CA ASP A 163 7.51 -56.27 4.08
C ASP A 163 6.08 -55.78 3.78
N GLY A 164 5.14 -56.73 3.65
CA GLY A 164 3.73 -56.46 3.40
C GLY A 164 3.41 -56.25 1.92
N ASN A 165 4.30 -56.69 1.01
CA ASN A 165 4.07 -56.58 -0.41
C ASN A 165 2.93 -57.48 -0.84
N VAL A 166 2.23 -57.08 -1.90
CA VAL A 166 1.11 -57.83 -2.49
C VAL A 166 1.57 -58.40 -3.84
N SER A 167 1.08 -59.58 -4.21
CA SER A 167 1.36 -60.15 -5.53
C SER A 167 0.75 -59.29 -6.63
N ASP A 168 1.51 -59.08 -7.70
CA ASP A 168 1.03 -58.48 -8.94
C ASP A 168 0.05 -59.41 -9.70
N CYS A 169 -0.51 -58.97 -10.82
CA CYS A 169 -1.46 -59.79 -11.57
C CYS A 169 -0.83 -61.06 -12.17
N ALA A 170 0.51 -61.12 -12.26
CA ALA A 170 1.27 -62.29 -12.72
C ALA A 170 1.62 -63.25 -11.56
N GLY A 171 1.22 -62.92 -10.32
CA GLY A 171 1.48 -63.71 -9.13
C GLY A 171 2.90 -63.53 -8.56
N THR A 172 3.64 -62.52 -9.02
CA THR A 172 4.97 -62.19 -8.50
C THR A 172 4.83 -61.24 -7.31
N CYS A 173 5.45 -61.59 -6.19
CA CYS A 173 5.47 -60.73 -5.01
C CYS A 173 6.26 -59.45 -5.28
N ASP A 174 5.68 -58.28 -4.98
CA ASP A 174 6.24 -56.96 -5.34
C ASP A 174 6.52 -56.80 -6.85
N GLY A 175 5.77 -57.53 -7.66
CA GLY A 175 5.89 -57.44 -9.11
C GLY A 175 5.24 -56.17 -9.66
N SER A 176 5.68 -55.76 -10.86
CA SER A 176 5.16 -54.56 -11.53
C SER A 176 4.04 -54.86 -12.51
N ALA A 177 3.59 -56.11 -12.64
CA ALA A 177 2.60 -56.47 -13.64
C ALA A 177 1.22 -55.88 -13.29
N VAL A 178 0.66 -55.12 -14.21
CA VAL A 178 -0.64 -54.48 -14.07
C VAL A 178 -1.61 -55.07 -15.09
N GLU A 179 -2.88 -55.20 -14.72
CA GLU A 179 -3.95 -55.53 -15.67
C GLU A 179 -4.16 -54.38 -16.65
N ASP A 180 -4.30 -54.69 -17.93
CA ASP A 180 -4.78 -53.74 -18.92
C ASP A 180 -6.26 -53.41 -18.70
N CYS A 181 -6.81 -52.46 -19.45
CA CYS A 181 -8.21 -52.07 -19.29
C CYS A 181 -9.21 -53.21 -19.60
N ALA A 182 -8.76 -54.33 -20.20
CA ALA A 182 -9.56 -55.51 -20.49
C ALA A 182 -9.43 -56.58 -19.39
N GLY A 183 -8.76 -56.28 -18.27
CA GLY A 183 -8.53 -57.22 -17.16
C GLY A 183 -7.50 -58.29 -17.49
N THR A 184 -6.64 -58.06 -18.49
CA THR A 184 -5.57 -58.99 -18.87
C THR A 184 -4.25 -58.51 -18.30
N CYS A 185 -3.60 -59.33 -17.48
CA CYS A 185 -2.29 -59.02 -16.93
C CYS A 185 -1.25 -58.79 -18.04
N GLU A 186 -0.54 -57.66 -18.00
CA GLU A 186 0.41 -57.23 -19.05
C GLU A 186 -0.22 -57.17 -20.46
N GLY A 187 -1.54 -56.97 -20.52
CA GLY A 187 -2.24 -56.81 -21.78
C GLY A 187 -1.91 -55.47 -22.45
N SER A 188 -2.17 -55.39 -23.76
CA SER A 188 -1.88 -54.21 -24.56
C SER A 188 -3.11 -53.32 -24.80
N ALA A 189 -4.26 -53.64 -24.20
CA ALA A 189 -5.45 -52.84 -24.39
C ALA A 189 -5.31 -51.51 -23.61
N VAL A 190 -5.55 -50.41 -24.32
CA VAL A 190 -5.52 -49.06 -23.75
C VAL A 190 -6.91 -48.46 -23.94
N GLU A 191 -7.36 -47.65 -22.99
CA GLU A 191 -8.57 -46.85 -23.15
C GLU A 191 -8.34 -45.80 -24.23
N ASP A 192 -9.31 -45.66 -25.14
CA ASP A 192 -9.35 -44.53 -26.05
C ASP A 192 -9.76 -43.24 -25.31
N CYS A 193 -9.75 -42.09 -25.99
CA CYS A 193 -10.10 -40.82 -25.33
C CYS A 193 -11.57 -40.74 -24.84
N ALA A 194 -12.42 -41.70 -25.24
CA ALA A 194 -13.82 -41.80 -24.81
C ALA A 194 -13.98 -42.73 -23.59
N GLY A 195 -12.85 -43.22 -23.05
CA GLY A 195 -12.83 -44.17 -21.94
C GLY A 195 -13.21 -45.58 -22.34
N VAL A 196 -13.15 -45.92 -23.63
CA VAL A 196 -13.49 -47.26 -24.13
C VAL A 196 -12.20 -48.07 -24.28
N CYS A 197 -12.08 -49.15 -23.52
CA CYS A 197 -10.96 -50.07 -23.63
C CYS A 197 -10.86 -50.70 -25.02
N GLY A 198 -9.72 -50.52 -25.71
CA GLY A 198 -9.53 -50.98 -27.10
C GLY A 198 -10.36 -50.22 -28.13
N GLY A 199 -10.90 -49.05 -27.76
CA GLY A 199 -11.65 -48.19 -28.66
C GLY A 199 -10.79 -47.50 -29.72
N LEU A 200 -11.44 -46.88 -30.70
CA LEU A 200 -10.78 -46.23 -31.84
C LEU A 200 -10.81 -44.69 -31.76
N SER A 201 -11.33 -44.12 -30.68
CA SER A 201 -11.50 -42.68 -30.56
C SER A 201 -10.14 -41.99 -30.38
N THR A 202 -9.91 -40.90 -31.10
CA THR A 202 -8.66 -40.12 -31.01
C THR A 202 -8.97 -38.67 -30.67
N PRO A 203 -8.15 -38.02 -29.81
CA PRO A 203 -8.28 -36.58 -29.58
C PRO A 203 -7.92 -35.80 -30.84
N ASP A 204 -8.64 -34.72 -31.10
CA ASP A 204 -8.27 -33.73 -32.12
C ASP A 204 -7.23 -32.71 -31.59
N ASP A 205 -6.88 -31.70 -32.41
CA ASP A 205 -5.93 -30.64 -32.04
C ASP A 205 -6.43 -29.76 -30.88
N CYS A 206 -7.72 -29.84 -30.54
CA CYS A 206 -8.38 -29.17 -29.42
C CYS A 206 -8.50 -30.06 -28.16
N GLY A 207 -8.13 -31.34 -28.27
CA GLY A 207 -8.26 -32.33 -27.21
C GLY A 207 -9.67 -32.91 -27.07
N ASP A 208 -10.59 -32.58 -27.98
CA ASP A 208 -11.93 -33.16 -28.00
C ASP A 208 -11.85 -34.58 -28.55
N CYS A 209 -12.47 -35.51 -27.83
CA CYS A 209 -12.45 -36.90 -28.20
C CYS A 209 -13.46 -37.21 -29.30
N TRP A 210 -13.00 -37.74 -30.43
CA TRP A 210 -13.84 -38.06 -31.56
C TRP A 210 -13.82 -39.55 -31.92
N THR A 211 -15.00 -40.10 -32.18
CA THR A 211 -15.20 -41.52 -32.51
C THR A 211 -15.42 -41.70 -34.02
N PRO A 212 -14.63 -42.56 -34.69
CA PRO A 212 -14.86 -42.93 -36.08
C PRO A 212 -16.26 -43.49 -36.33
N TYR A 213 -16.83 -43.18 -37.51
CA TYR A 213 -18.12 -43.71 -37.90
C TYR A 213 -18.19 -44.01 -39.40
N CYS A 214 -19.17 -44.84 -39.77
CA CYS A 214 -19.40 -45.19 -41.17
C CYS A 214 -20.59 -44.42 -41.72
N TYR A 215 -20.38 -43.71 -42.83
CA TYR A 215 -21.43 -42.94 -43.51
C TYR A 215 -22.02 -43.73 -44.67
N TYR A 216 -23.33 -43.93 -44.64
CA TYR A 216 -24.13 -44.44 -45.75
C TYR A 216 -25.04 -43.28 -46.14
N GLY A 217 -25.22 -42.93 -47.41
CA GLY A 217 -25.92 -41.70 -47.85
C GLY A 217 -27.38 -41.48 -47.36
N MET A 218 -27.90 -42.29 -46.44
CA MET A 218 -29.18 -42.18 -45.73
C MET A 218 -29.06 -42.11 -44.18
N GLY A 219 -27.84 -42.05 -43.61
CA GLY A 219 -27.59 -41.94 -42.16
C GLY A 219 -26.21 -42.45 -41.70
N SER A 220 -25.74 -42.01 -40.53
CA SER A 220 -24.54 -42.52 -39.86
C SER A 220 -24.87 -43.71 -38.95
N PHE A 221 -23.98 -44.70 -38.92
CA PHE A 221 -24.04 -45.83 -37.98
C PHE A 221 -22.65 -46.05 -37.37
N GLU A 222 -22.60 -46.36 -36.09
CA GLU A 222 -21.38 -46.76 -35.39
C GLU A 222 -20.97 -48.16 -35.84
N TYR A 223 -19.88 -48.26 -36.60
CA TYR A 223 -19.23 -49.53 -36.92
C TYR A 223 -17.79 -49.46 -36.42
N THR A 224 -17.32 -50.56 -35.85
CA THR A 224 -16.06 -50.61 -35.09
C THR A 224 -14.82 -50.87 -35.95
N ASP A 225 -14.94 -51.04 -37.27
CA ASP A 225 -13.77 -51.21 -38.14
C ASP A 225 -14.03 -50.81 -39.61
N GLU A 226 -12.98 -50.26 -40.24
CA GLU A 226 -12.99 -49.76 -41.63
C GLU A 226 -13.34 -50.85 -42.65
N ALA A 227 -12.88 -52.08 -42.42
CA ALA A 227 -13.10 -53.20 -43.33
C ALA A 227 -14.59 -53.55 -43.43
N THR A 228 -15.29 -53.58 -42.29
CA THR A 228 -16.73 -53.81 -42.21
C THR A 228 -17.52 -52.66 -42.84
N CYS A 229 -17.09 -51.42 -42.62
CA CYS A 229 -17.71 -50.24 -43.24
C CYS A 229 -17.65 -50.30 -44.78
N ASN A 230 -16.45 -50.53 -45.31
CA ASN A 230 -16.23 -50.61 -46.76
C ASN A 230 -16.92 -51.83 -47.39
N ALA A 231 -16.96 -52.97 -46.70
CA ALA A 231 -17.66 -54.18 -47.16
C ALA A 231 -19.17 -53.99 -47.34
N ASN A 232 -19.78 -53.10 -46.55
CA ASN A 232 -21.20 -52.77 -46.64
C ASN A 232 -21.49 -51.56 -47.55
N SER A 233 -20.53 -51.16 -48.40
CA SER A 233 -20.63 -49.98 -49.27
C SER A 233 -20.80 -48.65 -48.53
N GLY A 234 -20.38 -48.60 -47.26
CA GLY A 234 -20.26 -47.36 -46.51
C GLY A 234 -18.96 -46.63 -46.84
N THR A 235 -18.93 -45.33 -46.56
CA THR A 235 -17.69 -44.53 -46.59
C THR A 235 -17.16 -44.41 -45.17
N TRP A 236 -15.97 -44.95 -44.93
CA TRP A 236 -15.32 -44.83 -43.64
C TRP A 236 -14.88 -43.39 -43.41
N ILE A 237 -15.41 -42.76 -42.36
CA ILE A 237 -14.90 -41.50 -41.84
C ILE A 237 -14.05 -41.89 -40.65
N GLY A 238 -12.74 -42.01 -40.88
CA GLY A 238 -11.76 -42.40 -39.88
C GLY A 238 -10.92 -41.23 -39.41
N SER A 239 -10.23 -41.42 -38.29
CA SER A 239 -9.22 -40.53 -37.69
C SER A 239 -7.94 -40.33 -38.55
N GLY A 240 -7.98 -40.72 -39.82
CA GLY A 240 -6.88 -40.58 -40.79
C GLY A 240 -6.95 -39.34 -41.67
N GLY A 241 -7.87 -38.41 -41.41
CA GLY A 241 -7.90 -37.12 -42.08
C GLY A 241 -6.88 -36.17 -41.46
N ASN A 242 -6.34 -35.30 -42.30
CA ASN A 242 -5.38 -34.28 -41.93
C ASN A 242 -5.88 -33.52 -40.69
N PRO A 243 -5.13 -33.47 -39.57
CA PRO A 243 -5.48 -32.68 -38.39
C PRO A 243 -5.81 -31.21 -38.70
N SER A 244 -5.35 -30.71 -39.85
CA SER A 244 -5.65 -29.38 -40.37
C SER A 244 -6.98 -29.23 -41.12
N ASP A 245 -7.92 -30.18 -41.06
CA ASP A 245 -9.26 -30.03 -41.66
C ASP A 245 -10.15 -29.11 -40.79
N PRO A 246 -10.50 -27.89 -41.24
CA PRO A 246 -11.25 -26.90 -40.44
C PRO A 246 -12.72 -27.27 -40.21
N LEU A 247 -13.20 -28.41 -40.75
CA LEU A 247 -14.51 -28.98 -40.40
C LEU A 247 -14.42 -29.93 -39.19
N TRP A 248 -13.21 -30.19 -38.68
CA TRP A 248 -12.93 -31.18 -37.63
C TRP A 248 -12.66 -30.57 -36.25
N ASN A 249 -12.55 -29.24 -36.14
CA ASN A 249 -12.30 -28.56 -34.87
C ASN A 249 -13.47 -27.65 -34.44
N ALA A 250 -13.59 -27.42 -33.13
CA ALA A 250 -14.25 -26.21 -32.64
C ALA A 250 -13.52 -24.99 -33.22
N SER A 251 -14.25 -23.92 -33.58
CA SER A 251 -13.63 -22.72 -34.14
C SER A 251 -12.54 -22.21 -33.19
N GLN A 252 -11.30 -22.24 -33.65
CA GLN A 252 -10.16 -21.73 -32.90
C GLN A 252 -10.20 -20.20 -32.97
N ASP A 253 -10.01 -19.55 -31.83
CA ASP A 253 -9.89 -18.09 -31.79
C ASP A 253 -8.54 -17.63 -32.37
N CYS A 254 -8.33 -16.33 -32.52
CA CYS A 254 -7.10 -15.81 -33.11
C CYS A 254 -5.82 -16.13 -32.29
N ALA A 255 -5.97 -16.57 -31.03
CA ALA A 255 -4.87 -16.93 -30.13
C ALA A 255 -4.51 -18.41 -30.22
N GLY A 256 -5.22 -19.17 -31.05
CA GLY A 256 -5.01 -20.61 -31.14
C GLY A 256 -5.78 -21.37 -30.05
N VAL A 257 -6.77 -20.79 -29.38
CA VAL A 257 -7.54 -21.45 -28.33
C VAL A 257 -8.86 -21.97 -28.89
N CYS A 258 -9.11 -23.26 -28.72
CA CYS A 258 -10.34 -23.89 -29.20
C CYS A 258 -11.56 -23.44 -28.40
N GLY A 259 -12.61 -22.99 -29.10
CA GLY A 259 -13.80 -22.40 -28.47
C GLY A 259 -13.51 -21.08 -27.74
N GLY A 260 -12.33 -20.51 -27.95
CA GLY A 260 -11.95 -19.24 -27.35
C GLY A 260 -12.73 -18.08 -27.96
N THR A 261 -12.65 -16.93 -27.29
CA THR A 261 -13.36 -15.71 -27.66
C THR A 261 -12.42 -14.62 -28.13
N ALA A 262 -11.13 -14.90 -28.29
CA ALA A 262 -10.16 -13.90 -28.70
C ALA A 262 -10.47 -13.43 -30.14
N VAL A 263 -10.55 -12.11 -30.30
CA VAL A 263 -10.78 -11.44 -31.58
C VAL A 263 -9.55 -10.60 -31.90
N GLU A 264 -9.24 -10.49 -33.20
CA GLU A 264 -8.21 -9.57 -33.67
C GLU A 264 -8.64 -8.11 -33.43
N ASP A 265 -7.70 -7.28 -33.01
CA ASP A 265 -7.87 -5.83 -33.03
C ASP A 265 -7.83 -5.29 -34.47
N CYS A 266 -8.06 -4.00 -34.65
CA CYS A 266 -8.08 -3.41 -36.00
C CYS A 266 -6.71 -3.47 -36.72
N ALA A 267 -5.62 -3.84 -36.02
CA ALA A 267 -4.28 -4.00 -36.57
C ALA A 267 -3.97 -5.47 -36.90
N GLY A 268 -4.95 -6.37 -36.76
CA GLY A 268 -4.78 -7.81 -36.98
C GLY A 268 -4.01 -8.50 -35.87
N THR A 269 -3.90 -7.88 -34.69
CA THR A 269 -3.25 -8.48 -33.53
C THR A 269 -4.30 -9.11 -32.63
N CYS A 270 -4.15 -10.41 -32.35
CA CYS A 270 -5.09 -11.11 -31.47
C CYS A 270 -5.10 -10.54 -30.04
N GLU A 271 -6.29 -10.26 -29.50
CA GLU A 271 -6.50 -9.53 -28.24
C GLU A 271 -5.73 -8.21 -28.15
N GLY A 272 -5.41 -7.63 -29.32
CA GLY A 272 -4.74 -6.35 -29.35
C GLY A 272 -5.63 -5.24 -28.82
N THR A 273 -5.00 -4.12 -28.46
CA THR A 273 -5.68 -2.97 -27.86
C THR A 273 -5.90 -1.84 -28.86
N ALA A 274 -5.52 -2.04 -30.13
CA ALA A 274 -5.71 -1.03 -31.14
C ALA A 274 -7.20 -0.89 -31.46
N VAL A 275 -7.70 0.33 -31.30
CA VAL A 275 -9.06 0.72 -31.67
C VAL A 275 -8.95 1.72 -32.81
N GLU A 276 -9.92 1.70 -33.72
CA GLU A 276 -10.04 2.72 -34.75
C GLU A 276 -10.31 4.08 -34.09
N ASP A 277 -9.59 5.11 -34.54
CA ASP A 277 -9.96 6.48 -34.22
C ASP A 277 -11.23 6.89 -34.99
N CYS A 278 -11.76 8.07 -34.72
CA CYS A 278 -12.99 8.52 -35.38
C CYS A 278 -12.87 8.69 -36.91
N ALA A 279 -11.66 8.58 -37.48
CA ALA A 279 -11.40 8.63 -38.92
C ALA A 279 -11.30 7.21 -39.52
N GLY A 280 -11.57 6.17 -38.74
CA GLY A 280 -11.44 4.77 -39.15
C GLY A 280 -9.98 4.31 -39.27
N THR A 281 -9.04 5.04 -38.65
CA THR A 281 -7.63 4.66 -38.67
C THR A 281 -7.29 3.89 -37.40
N CYS A 282 -6.88 2.63 -37.56
CA CYS A 282 -6.48 1.80 -36.44
C CYS A 282 -5.30 2.38 -35.66
N GLY A 283 -5.45 2.57 -34.35
CA GLY A 283 -4.44 3.19 -33.48
C GLY A 283 -4.19 4.67 -33.78
N GLY A 284 -5.10 5.32 -34.50
CA GLY A 284 -5.02 6.73 -34.78
C GLY A 284 -5.28 7.60 -33.55
N THR A 285 -4.96 8.89 -33.66
CA THR A 285 -5.11 9.87 -32.56
C THR A 285 -6.20 10.90 -32.85
N ALA A 286 -6.98 10.72 -33.90
CA ALA A 286 -8.05 11.66 -34.22
C ALA A 286 -9.17 11.53 -33.18
N VAL A 287 -9.58 12.67 -32.63
CA VAL A 287 -10.67 12.78 -31.67
C VAL A 287 -11.75 13.67 -32.28
N GLU A 288 -13.02 13.36 -32.02
CA GLU A 288 -14.13 14.22 -32.41
C GLU A 288 -14.05 15.55 -31.66
N ASP A 289 -14.29 16.64 -32.39
CA ASP A 289 -14.56 17.91 -31.76
C ASP A 289 -15.96 17.92 -31.14
N CYS A 290 -16.33 18.99 -30.44
CA CYS A 290 -17.64 19.05 -29.77
C CYS A 290 -18.84 19.00 -30.74
N ALA A 291 -18.62 19.13 -32.06
CA ALA A 291 -19.65 19.03 -33.09
C ALA A 291 -19.71 17.62 -33.71
N GLY A 292 -18.97 16.65 -33.14
CA GLY A 292 -18.88 15.29 -33.65
C GLY A 292 -18.05 15.17 -34.93
N THR A 293 -17.26 16.20 -35.28
CA THR A 293 -16.39 16.15 -36.45
C THR A 293 -15.03 15.60 -36.06
N CYS A 294 -14.65 14.46 -36.63
CA CYS A 294 -13.36 13.84 -36.37
C CYS A 294 -12.18 14.74 -36.80
N GLY A 295 -11.26 15.03 -35.88
CA GLY A 295 -10.14 15.94 -36.10
C GLY A 295 -10.54 17.42 -36.26
N GLY A 296 -11.76 17.76 -35.86
CA GLY A 296 -12.26 19.12 -35.88
C GLY A 296 -11.59 20.00 -34.82
N THR A 297 -11.89 21.30 -34.87
CA THR A 297 -11.29 22.31 -33.97
C THR A 297 -12.33 23.04 -33.12
N ALA A 298 -13.61 22.66 -33.22
CA ALA A 298 -14.66 23.29 -32.44
C ALA A 298 -14.51 22.92 -30.96
N VAL A 299 -14.65 23.91 -30.09
CA VAL A 299 -14.60 23.76 -28.64
C VAL A 299 -15.90 24.32 -28.07
N ASN A 300 -16.41 23.71 -27.00
CA ASN A 300 -17.53 24.27 -26.26
C ASN A 300 -17.14 25.63 -25.69
N ASP A 301 -18.05 26.59 -25.80
CA ASP A 301 -17.95 27.84 -25.08
C ASP A 301 -18.29 27.65 -23.59
N ASP A 302 -18.27 28.72 -22.79
CA ASP A 302 -18.54 28.65 -21.35
C ASP A 302 -20.01 28.30 -21.04
N CYS A 303 -20.89 28.40 -22.05
CA CYS A 303 -22.29 27.95 -21.98
C CYS A 303 -22.46 26.47 -22.33
N GLY A 304 -21.37 25.77 -22.68
CA GLY A 304 -21.41 24.38 -23.11
C GLY A 304 -21.90 24.20 -24.55
N VAL A 305 -21.97 25.28 -25.35
CA VAL A 305 -22.39 25.24 -26.75
C VAL A 305 -21.16 25.10 -27.64
N CYS A 306 -21.16 24.08 -28.49
CA CYS A 306 -20.05 23.84 -29.39
C CYS A 306 -19.88 24.96 -30.42
N GLY A 307 -18.72 25.63 -30.43
CA GLY A 307 -18.44 26.77 -31.30
C GLY A 307 -19.28 28.02 -30.98
N GLY A 308 -19.86 28.09 -29.77
CA GLY A 308 -20.65 29.22 -29.31
C GLY A 308 -19.81 30.47 -29.03
N ASP A 309 -20.49 31.60 -28.88
CA ASP A 309 -19.91 32.92 -28.61
C ASP A 309 -20.25 33.43 -27.21
N ASN A 310 -20.62 32.54 -26.28
CA ASN A 310 -20.94 32.83 -24.89
C ASN A 310 -22.25 33.62 -24.67
N SER A 311 -23.06 33.83 -25.71
CA SER A 311 -24.28 34.65 -25.62
C SER A 311 -25.52 33.92 -25.08
N SER A 312 -25.59 32.60 -25.23
CA SER A 312 -26.79 31.80 -24.91
C SER A 312 -27.09 31.66 -23.42
N CYS A 313 -26.06 31.80 -22.57
CA CYS A 313 -26.17 31.73 -21.11
C CYS A 313 -25.68 33.01 -20.42
N ALA A 314 -25.53 34.10 -21.17
CA ALA A 314 -25.13 35.37 -20.61
C ALA A 314 -26.21 35.94 -19.69
N ASP A 315 -25.80 36.46 -18.53
CA ASP A 315 -26.67 37.24 -17.65
C ASP A 315 -26.98 38.63 -18.25
N CYS A 316 -27.80 39.44 -17.57
CA CYS A 316 -28.15 40.77 -18.09
C CYS A 316 -26.94 41.73 -18.23
N ALA A 317 -25.79 41.39 -17.64
CA ALA A 317 -24.54 42.13 -17.77
C ALA A 317 -23.61 41.57 -18.88
N GLY A 318 -24.07 40.55 -19.61
CA GLY A 318 -23.30 39.90 -20.68
C GLY A 318 -22.28 38.88 -20.17
N THR A 319 -22.36 38.46 -18.90
CA THR A 319 -21.44 37.48 -18.31
C THR A 319 -22.02 36.08 -18.42
N PRO A 320 -21.35 35.13 -19.11
CA PRO A 320 -21.80 33.75 -19.23
C PRO A 320 -21.93 33.08 -17.87
N ASN A 321 -23.08 32.45 -17.62
CA ASN A 321 -23.47 31.86 -16.33
C ASN A 321 -23.35 32.84 -15.16
N GLY A 322 -23.47 34.15 -15.43
CA GLY A 322 -23.50 35.17 -14.40
C GLY A 322 -24.82 35.15 -13.63
N SER A 323 -24.83 35.79 -12.46
CA SER A 323 -25.99 35.84 -11.56
C SER A 323 -26.74 37.17 -11.62
N ALA A 324 -26.37 38.09 -12.53
CA ALA A 324 -27.03 39.37 -12.61
C ALA A 324 -28.43 39.20 -13.22
N VAL A 325 -29.43 39.71 -12.52
CA VAL A 325 -30.83 39.72 -12.94
C VAL A 325 -31.27 41.18 -13.02
N GLU A 326 -32.18 41.50 -13.94
CA GLU A 326 -32.84 42.80 -13.95
C GLU A 326 -33.70 42.96 -12.68
N ASP A 327 -33.65 44.13 -12.06
CA ASP A 327 -34.58 44.49 -11.00
C ASP A 327 -35.97 44.83 -11.58
N GLU A 328 -36.92 45.17 -10.71
CA GLU A 328 -38.29 45.55 -11.09
C GLU A 328 -38.34 46.84 -11.95
N CYS A 329 -37.23 47.58 -12.04
CA CYS A 329 -37.08 48.75 -12.91
C CYS A 329 -36.43 48.41 -14.27
N GLY A 330 -36.11 47.14 -14.55
CA GLY A 330 -35.41 46.69 -15.76
C GLY A 330 -33.91 47.01 -15.76
N VAL A 331 -33.31 47.27 -14.59
CA VAL A 331 -31.88 47.57 -14.45
C VAL A 331 -31.15 46.34 -13.98
N CYS A 332 -30.15 45.90 -14.74
CA CYS A 332 -29.32 44.76 -14.38
C CYS A 332 -28.57 44.97 -13.04
N GLY A 333 -28.88 44.16 -12.03
CA GLY A 333 -28.32 44.26 -10.68
C GLY A 333 -28.74 45.52 -9.92
N GLY A 334 -29.87 46.14 -10.30
CA GLY A 334 -30.43 47.29 -9.61
C GLY A 334 -31.05 46.93 -8.24
N ASP A 335 -31.33 47.96 -7.44
CA ASP A 335 -31.90 47.84 -6.09
C ASP A 335 -33.36 48.28 -6.01
N GLY A 336 -34.03 48.46 -7.16
CA GLY A 336 -35.42 48.90 -7.24
C GLY A 336 -35.64 50.40 -6.96
N SER A 337 -34.62 51.14 -6.51
CA SER A 337 -34.78 52.55 -6.10
C SER A 337 -34.97 53.50 -7.27
N SER A 338 -34.56 53.10 -8.48
CA SER A 338 -34.62 53.97 -9.67
C SER A 338 -36.05 54.21 -10.19
N CYS A 339 -37.05 53.47 -9.71
CA CYS A 339 -38.44 53.60 -10.16
C CYS A 339 -39.47 53.81 -9.03
N VAL A 340 -39.04 54.17 -7.81
CA VAL A 340 -39.95 54.46 -6.68
C VAL A 340 -40.49 55.90 -6.77
N SER A 341 -41.82 56.08 -6.78
CA SER A 341 -42.51 57.37 -6.58
C SER A 341 -42.80 57.62 -5.09
N LEU A 342 -42.73 58.87 -4.63
CA LEU A 342 -42.99 59.26 -3.23
C LEU A 342 -44.49 59.20 -2.92
N ASP A 343 -44.95 58.35 -1.99
CA ASP A 343 -46.34 58.27 -1.53
C ASP A 343 -46.70 59.48 -0.63
N CYS A 344 -47.86 60.11 -0.86
CA CYS A 344 -48.36 61.23 -0.04
C CYS A 344 -48.72 60.83 1.40
N SER A 345 -48.76 59.54 1.72
CA SER A 345 -49.00 59.00 3.06
C SER A 345 -47.72 58.90 3.90
N ASP A 346 -46.56 58.83 3.23
CA ASP A 346 -45.23 58.64 3.84
C ASP A 346 -44.34 59.88 3.63
N LEU A 347 -44.94 61.06 3.74
CA LEU A 347 -44.21 62.32 3.61
C LEU A 347 -43.17 62.49 4.73
N PRO A 348 -41.98 63.04 4.42
CA PRO A 348 -40.96 63.36 5.43
C PRO A 348 -41.52 64.17 6.61
N THR A 349 -41.33 63.65 7.83
CA THR A 349 -41.86 64.26 9.07
C THR A 349 -40.81 65.03 9.86
N ASP A 350 -39.55 64.93 9.47
CA ASP A 350 -38.38 65.53 10.12
C ASP A 350 -37.93 66.86 9.50
N ILE A 351 -38.66 67.35 8.50
CA ILE A 351 -38.37 68.61 7.81
C ILE A 351 -39.61 69.50 7.69
N ASN A 352 -39.41 70.83 7.64
CA ASN A 352 -40.47 71.74 7.20
C ASN A 352 -40.65 71.60 5.69
N GLY A 353 -41.76 71.01 5.24
CA GLY A 353 -41.99 70.71 3.83
C GLY A 353 -43.43 70.92 3.40
N ILE A 354 -43.60 71.12 2.09
CA ILE A 354 -44.89 71.23 1.41
C ILE A 354 -44.83 70.36 0.15
N TRP A 355 -45.81 69.47 0.00
CA TRP A 355 -45.95 68.54 -1.13
C TRP A 355 -47.31 68.71 -1.80
N ILE A 356 -47.44 68.33 -3.06
CA ILE A 356 -48.71 68.37 -3.80
C ILE A 356 -49.00 67.01 -4.43
N ASP A 357 -50.25 66.58 -4.42
CA ASP A 357 -50.71 65.44 -5.22
C ASP A 357 -51.28 65.87 -6.58
N ASP A 358 -51.52 64.91 -7.46
CA ASP A 358 -52.07 65.14 -8.80
C ASP A 358 -53.48 65.78 -8.79
N SER A 359 -54.21 65.63 -7.68
CA SER A 359 -55.54 66.18 -7.45
C SER A 359 -55.54 67.65 -6.99
N GLY A 360 -54.36 68.17 -6.62
CA GLY A 360 -54.17 69.55 -6.17
C GLY A 360 -54.35 69.74 -4.66
N ILE A 361 -54.32 68.67 -3.86
CA ILE A 361 -54.23 68.78 -2.41
C ILE A 361 -52.78 69.05 -2.04
N VAL A 362 -52.58 70.09 -1.22
CA VAL A 362 -51.26 70.47 -0.72
C VAL A 362 -51.11 69.94 0.70
N TYR A 363 -50.15 69.06 0.89
CA TYR A 363 -49.77 68.51 2.19
C TYR A 363 -48.63 69.30 2.81
N TYR A 364 -48.57 69.33 4.13
CA TYR A 364 -47.46 69.94 4.85
C TYR A 364 -47.00 69.08 6.00
N ASN A 365 -45.75 69.31 6.40
CA ASN A 365 -45.21 68.98 7.70
C ASN A 365 -44.44 70.19 8.20
N PHE A 366 -44.85 70.77 9.33
CA PHE A 366 -44.19 71.89 9.97
C PHE A 366 -43.71 71.49 11.37
N LEU A 367 -42.43 71.72 11.65
CA LEU A 367 -41.81 71.52 12.95
C LEU A 367 -42.07 72.69 13.92
N GLU A 368 -42.50 73.84 13.41
CA GLU A 368 -42.78 75.07 14.15
C GLU A 368 -43.96 75.86 13.53
N ASP A 369 -44.45 76.86 14.25
CA ASP A 369 -45.60 77.66 13.82
C ASP A 369 -45.25 78.56 12.61
N VAL A 370 -46.03 78.45 11.53
CA VAL A 370 -45.84 79.21 10.29
C VAL A 370 -46.78 80.41 10.23
N ALA A 371 -46.23 81.62 10.11
CA ALA A 371 -46.96 82.89 10.01
C ALA A 371 -47.26 83.33 8.57
N GLY A 372 -46.58 82.75 7.58
CA GLY A 372 -46.77 83.04 6.16
C GLY A 372 -46.04 82.03 5.29
N PHE A 373 -46.62 81.69 4.15
CA PHE A 373 -46.01 80.79 3.16
C PHE A 373 -46.22 81.28 1.73
N GLN A 374 -45.27 80.96 0.86
CA GLN A 374 -45.35 81.13 -0.58
C GLN A 374 -44.77 79.91 -1.27
N PHE A 375 -45.37 79.49 -2.39
CA PHE A 375 -44.77 78.51 -3.29
C PHE A 375 -45.28 78.71 -4.73
N THR A 376 -44.56 78.15 -5.69
CA THR A 376 -44.92 78.07 -7.11
C THR A 376 -45.36 76.65 -7.42
N VAL A 377 -46.47 76.48 -8.13
CA VAL A 377 -46.89 75.19 -8.68
C VAL A 377 -46.29 75.04 -10.08
N ASP A 378 -45.50 74.00 -10.27
CA ASP A 378 -44.86 73.70 -11.54
C ASP A 378 -45.79 72.87 -12.44
N GLY A 379 -45.66 73.04 -13.76
CA GLY A 379 -46.39 72.24 -14.76
C GLY A 379 -47.85 72.64 -15.02
N THR A 380 -48.48 73.43 -14.15
CA THR A 380 -49.89 73.84 -14.28
C THR A 380 -50.16 75.24 -13.75
N SER A 381 -51.38 75.76 -13.96
CA SER A 381 -51.84 77.03 -13.40
C SER A 381 -52.91 76.84 -12.33
N VAL A 382 -52.94 77.75 -11.36
CA VAL A 382 -53.82 77.74 -10.18
C VAL A 382 -54.86 78.84 -10.31
N SER A 383 -56.13 78.46 -10.19
CA SER A 383 -57.29 79.35 -10.34
C SER A 383 -57.98 79.69 -9.01
N GLY A 384 -57.64 78.98 -7.94
CA GLY A 384 -58.16 79.22 -6.59
C GLY A 384 -57.48 78.33 -5.56
N ALA A 385 -57.61 78.69 -4.29
CA ALA A 385 -57.18 77.91 -3.14
C ALA A 385 -58.25 78.01 -2.04
N ALA A 386 -58.58 76.88 -1.42
CA ALA A 386 -59.59 76.82 -0.35
C ALA A 386 -59.33 75.66 0.62
N GLY A 387 -59.85 75.80 1.83
CA GLY A 387 -59.82 74.76 2.87
C GLY A 387 -58.43 74.53 3.49
N GLY A 388 -58.34 73.46 4.27
CA GLY A 388 -57.11 73.04 4.95
C GLY A 388 -56.72 73.89 6.16
N ALA A 389 -55.61 73.51 6.78
CA ALA A 389 -55.08 74.12 7.99
C ALA A 389 -54.82 75.62 7.85
N ALA A 390 -54.50 76.11 6.64
CA ALA A 390 -54.28 77.53 6.39
C ALA A 390 -55.57 78.33 6.60
N VAL A 391 -56.68 77.91 5.98
CA VAL A 391 -57.97 78.62 6.09
C VAL A 391 -58.53 78.49 7.51
N ASP A 392 -58.39 77.31 8.14
CA ASP A 392 -58.83 77.07 9.51
C ASP A 392 -58.08 77.93 10.54
N ALA A 393 -56.78 78.19 10.30
CA ALA A 393 -55.97 79.12 11.08
C ALA A 393 -56.30 80.60 10.81
N GLY A 394 -57.21 80.89 9.87
CA GLY A 394 -57.62 82.25 9.51
C GLY A 394 -56.70 82.93 8.49
N PHE A 395 -55.95 82.17 7.70
CA PHE A 395 -55.14 82.73 6.61
C PHE A 395 -56.02 83.08 5.42
N THR A 396 -55.64 84.16 4.74
CA THR A 396 -56.05 84.41 3.36
C THR A 396 -55.06 83.71 2.43
N VAL A 397 -55.53 82.68 1.71
CA VAL A 397 -54.73 81.98 0.70
C VAL A 397 -55.11 82.52 -0.67
N SER A 398 -54.21 83.29 -1.27
CA SER A 398 -54.36 83.85 -2.61
C SER A 398 -53.60 82.99 -3.61
N ALA A 399 -54.30 82.50 -4.62
CA ALA A 399 -53.71 81.80 -5.76
C ALA A 399 -53.85 82.64 -7.03
N GLY A 400 -52.76 82.77 -7.79
CA GLY A 400 -52.78 83.49 -9.06
C GLY A 400 -51.69 83.01 -10.00
N ALA A 401 -52.08 82.69 -11.25
CA ALA A 401 -51.22 82.10 -12.27
C ALA A 401 -50.55 80.81 -11.78
N THR A 402 -49.33 80.85 -11.27
CA THR A 402 -48.62 79.68 -10.72
C THR A 402 -48.24 79.86 -9.25
N THR A 403 -48.41 81.05 -8.69
CA THR A 403 -47.96 81.37 -7.33
C THR A 403 -49.11 81.30 -6.35
N VAL A 404 -48.87 80.64 -5.22
CA VAL A 404 -49.78 80.59 -4.07
C VAL A 404 -49.12 81.34 -2.91
N LEU A 405 -49.87 82.22 -2.27
CA LEU A 405 -49.43 83.02 -1.13
C LEU A 405 -50.46 82.91 -0.01
N GLY A 406 -50.04 82.44 1.16
CA GLY A 406 -50.86 82.36 2.37
C GLY A 406 -50.34 83.30 3.45
N PHE A 407 -51.21 84.16 3.97
CA PHE A 407 -50.87 85.09 5.06
C PHE A 407 -52.07 85.42 5.94
N SER A 408 -51.83 85.90 7.17
CA SER A 408 -52.88 86.35 8.11
C SER A 408 -52.83 87.86 8.36
N PHE A 409 -53.97 88.54 8.21
CA PHE A 409 -54.10 89.97 8.59
C PHE A 409 -54.22 90.20 10.10
N THR A 410 -54.51 89.15 10.87
CA THR A 410 -54.69 89.22 12.33
C THR A 410 -53.45 88.77 13.10
N GLY A 411 -52.40 88.31 12.41
CA GLY A 411 -51.20 87.73 13.01
C GLY A 411 -51.39 86.29 13.52
N ALA A 412 -52.39 85.57 13.03
CA ALA A 412 -52.55 84.15 13.32
C ALA A 412 -51.44 83.32 12.63
N THR A 413 -51.13 82.15 13.19
CA THR A 413 -50.16 81.18 12.68
C THR A 413 -50.83 79.84 12.39
N VAL A 414 -50.33 79.09 11.39
CA VAL A 414 -50.61 77.67 11.24
C VAL A 414 -49.70 76.91 12.21
N SER A 415 -50.28 76.10 13.09
CA SER A 415 -49.51 75.41 14.13
C SER A 415 -48.60 74.32 13.55
N ALA A 416 -47.51 74.02 14.27
CA ALA A 416 -46.68 72.85 13.99
C ALA A 416 -47.50 71.55 13.94
N GLY A 417 -47.16 70.66 13.02
CA GLY A 417 -47.87 69.42 12.73
C GLY A 417 -47.83 69.06 11.25
N SER A 418 -48.57 68.03 10.87
CA SER A 418 -48.73 67.62 9.48
C SER A 418 -50.20 67.49 9.09
N GLY A 419 -50.47 67.57 7.80
CA GLY A 419 -51.82 67.37 7.25
C GLY A 419 -52.03 68.13 5.94
N THR A 420 -53.28 68.44 5.63
CA THR A 420 -53.63 69.24 4.44
C THR A 420 -53.51 70.72 4.75
N LEU A 421 -52.61 71.41 4.04
CA LEU A 421 -52.39 72.84 4.18
C LEU A 421 -53.50 73.65 3.53
N THR A 422 -53.80 73.32 2.27
CA THR A 422 -54.85 73.93 1.44
C THR A 422 -55.16 73.00 0.27
N THR A 423 -56.32 73.18 -0.36
CA THR A 423 -56.64 72.50 -1.63
C THR A 423 -56.66 73.54 -2.75
N LEU A 424 -55.97 73.25 -3.86
CA LEU A 424 -55.85 74.13 -5.02
C LEU A 424 -56.82 73.72 -6.13
N THR A 425 -57.33 74.69 -6.86
CA THR A 425 -58.09 74.46 -8.10
C THR A 425 -57.15 74.63 -9.28
N LEU A 426 -56.68 73.52 -9.85
CA LEU A 426 -55.69 73.49 -10.93
C LEU A 426 -56.35 73.44 -12.31
N SER A 427 -55.68 73.96 -13.34
CA SER A 427 -56.13 73.91 -14.74
C SER A 427 -55.46 72.78 -15.56
N GLY A 428 -54.76 71.87 -14.89
CA GLY A 428 -53.91 70.81 -15.47
C GLY A 428 -53.12 70.11 -14.36
N SER A 429 -52.37 69.06 -14.70
CA SER A 429 -51.62 68.26 -13.71
C SER A 429 -50.35 68.98 -13.24
N PRO A 430 -50.09 69.09 -11.92
CA PRO A 430 -48.84 69.64 -11.42
C PRO A 430 -47.68 68.69 -11.72
N THR A 431 -46.47 69.22 -11.83
CA THR A 431 -45.22 68.42 -11.91
C THR A 431 -44.33 68.58 -10.69
N GLY A 432 -44.70 69.46 -9.76
CA GLY A 432 -44.00 69.70 -8.51
C GLY A 432 -44.35 71.06 -7.92
N LEU A 433 -43.70 71.38 -6.81
CA LEU A 433 -43.68 72.71 -6.20
C LEU A 433 -42.24 73.24 -6.19
N SER A 434 -42.08 74.53 -6.47
CA SER A 434 -40.79 75.22 -6.43
C SER A 434 -40.90 76.57 -5.73
N GLY A 435 -39.77 77.16 -5.34
CA GLY A 435 -39.74 78.50 -4.74
C GLY A 435 -40.51 78.58 -3.42
N ILE A 436 -40.42 77.52 -2.61
CA ILE A 436 -41.09 77.41 -1.32
C ILE A 436 -40.40 78.34 -0.32
N VAL A 437 -41.16 79.28 0.24
CA VAL A 437 -40.70 80.22 1.29
C VAL A 437 -41.71 80.18 2.43
N MET A 438 -41.22 80.03 3.66
CA MET A 438 -42.05 80.00 4.87
C MET A 438 -41.46 80.95 5.91
N SER A 439 -42.30 81.54 6.76
CA SER A 439 -41.86 82.50 7.76
C SER A 439 -42.50 82.28 9.13
N ASP A 440 -41.77 82.60 10.20
CA ASP A 440 -42.27 82.60 11.58
C ASP A 440 -42.95 83.95 11.95
N SER A 441 -43.52 83.99 13.17
CA SER A 441 -44.15 85.21 13.71
C SER A 441 -43.18 86.38 13.98
N ALA A 442 -41.87 86.10 14.00
CA ALA A 442 -40.79 87.07 14.13
C ALA A 442 -40.22 87.53 12.78
N THR A 443 -40.84 87.12 11.66
CA THR A 443 -40.44 87.41 10.27
C THR A 443 -39.12 86.75 9.81
N ASN A 444 -38.69 85.70 10.50
CA ASN A 444 -37.55 84.88 10.06
C ASN A 444 -38.02 83.86 9.02
N GLU A 445 -37.19 83.59 8.02
CA GLU A 445 -37.42 82.51 7.06
C GLU A 445 -37.16 81.14 7.70
N LEU A 446 -38.07 80.21 7.51
CA LEU A 446 -37.95 78.83 7.98
C LEU A 446 -37.23 77.99 6.93
N ALA A 447 -36.31 77.12 7.36
CA ALA A 447 -35.57 76.25 6.44
C ALA A 447 -36.51 75.25 5.77
N THR A 448 -36.50 75.20 4.43
CA THR A 448 -37.32 74.28 3.61
C THR A 448 -36.44 73.60 2.57
N ASP A 449 -36.91 72.50 1.98
CA ASP A 449 -36.20 71.79 0.90
C ASP A 449 -36.24 72.55 -0.46
N GLY A 450 -36.89 73.72 -0.53
CA GLY A 450 -36.88 74.64 -1.67
C GLY A 450 -37.59 74.16 -2.95
N SER A 451 -37.82 72.85 -3.09
CA SER A 451 -38.54 72.21 -4.19
C SER A 451 -39.10 70.86 -3.73
N SER A 452 -40.27 70.47 -4.24
CA SER A 452 -40.90 69.18 -3.98
C SER A 452 -41.41 68.57 -5.29
N THR A 453 -41.21 67.27 -5.49
CA THR A 453 -41.91 66.52 -6.54
C THR A 453 -43.38 66.29 -6.17
N VAL A 454 -44.21 65.93 -7.15
CA VAL A 454 -45.59 65.48 -6.88
C VAL A 454 -45.51 64.18 -6.10
N CYS A 455 -46.21 64.10 -4.98
CA CYS A 455 -46.39 62.85 -4.27
C CYS A 455 -47.60 62.10 -4.85
N ASP A 456 -47.55 60.78 -4.80
CA ASP A 456 -48.62 59.93 -5.28
C ASP A 456 -49.63 59.69 -4.15
N ASN A 457 -50.85 60.20 -4.31
CA ASN A 457 -51.98 59.95 -3.41
C ASN A 457 -52.97 58.94 -4.02
N SER A 458 -52.61 58.34 -5.15
CA SER A 458 -53.35 57.19 -5.63
C SER A 458 -53.07 56.05 -4.65
N SER A 459 -54.12 55.51 -4.03
CA SER A 459 -54.03 54.30 -3.21
C SER A 459 -53.72 53.05 -4.07
N SER A 460 -52.92 53.21 -5.12
CA SER A 460 -52.27 52.16 -5.87
C SER A 460 -50.91 51.95 -5.21
N GLY A 461 -50.83 50.94 -4.35
CA GLY A 461 -49.66 50.07 -4.36
C GLY A 461 -49.55 49.37 -5.71
N ASP A 462 -49.40 50.15 -6.78
CA ASP A 462 -49.00 49.68 -8.10
C ASP A 462 -47.49 49.83 -8.12
N THR A 463 -46.83 48.96 -7.34
CA THR A 463 -45.49 48.51 -7.69
C THR A 463 -45.62 47.96 -9.10
N GLY A 464 -44.97 48.65 -10.04
CA GLY A 464 -45.03 48.38 -11.47
C GLY A 464 -45.11 46.90 -11.79
N GLY A 465 -45.95 46.59 -12.78
CA GLY A 465 -46.22 45.23 -13.21
C GLY A 465 -44.98 44.35 -13.33
N GLY A 466 -45.05 43.21 -12.65
CA GLY A 466 -44.08 42.14 -12.77
C GLY A 466 -44.08 41.24 -11.55
N ASP A 467 -45.18 40.50 -11.32
CA ASP A 467 -45.14 39.07 -10.97
C ASP A 467 -46.55 38.59 -10.52
N THR A 468 -47.28 37.90 -11.39
CA THR A 468 -48.53 37.22 -11.01
C THR A 468 -48.32 35.73 -10.69
N CYS A 469 -47.11 35.30 -10.35
CA CYS A 469 -46.83 33.91 -9.97
C CYS A 469 -46.53 33.77 -8.49
N ALA A 470 -47.57 33.54 -7.68
CA ALA A 470 -47.43 33.33 -6.24
C ALA A 470 -46.56 32.11 -5.85
N SER A 471 -46.28 31.19 -6.79
CA SER A 471 -45.39 30.04 -6.58
C SER A 471 -43.92 30.30 -6.95
N GLY A 472 -43.63 31.35 -7.74
CA GLY A 472 -42.30 31.61 -8.30
C GLY A 472 -41.82 30.55 -9.31
N VAL A 473 -42.70 29.65 -9.78
CA VAL A 473 -42.35 28.56 -10.70
C VAL A 473 -43.03 28.77 -12.05
N TYR A 474 -42.20 28.91 -13.08
CA TYR A 474 -42.62 28.99 -14.47
C TYR A 474 -42.21 27.71 -15.20
N ASP A 475 -43.07 27.26 -16.11
CA ASP A 475 -42.69 26.22 -17.04
C ASP A 475 -41.75 26.75 -18.13
N CYS A 476 -41.22 25.87 -18.97
CA CYS A 476 -40.27 26.27 -20.01
C CYS A 476 -40.86 27.23 -21.06
N ALA A 477 -42.18 27.45 -21.07
CA ALA A 477 -42.89 28.36 -21.97
C ALA A 477 -43.20 29.71 -21.30
N GLY A 478 -42.73 29.92 -20.06
CA GLY A 478 -42.95 31.13 -19.30
C GLY A 478 -44.36 31.24 -18.69
N VAL A 479 -45.07 30.12 -18.54
CA VAL A 479 -46.41 30.09 -17.93
C VAL A 479 -46.30 29.70 -16.45
N CYS A 480 -46.90 30.51 -15.58
CA CYS A 480 -46.92 30.24 -14.13
C CYS A 480 -47.67 28.95 -13.80
N ASP A 481 -47.05 28.07 -13.00
CA ASP A 481 -47.54 26.72 -12.69
C ASP A 481 -47.90 25.88 -13.93
N GLY A 482 -47.25 26.19 -15.06
CA GLY A 482 -47.45 25.47 -16.31
C GLY A 482 -46.84 24.06 -16.28
N THR A 483 -47.21 23.24 -17.25
CA THR A 483 -46.79 21.82 -17.32
C THR A 483 -45.79 21.55 -18.44
N ALA A 484 -45.38 22.58 -19.19
CA ALA A 484 -44.45 22.39 -20.30
C ALA A 484 -43.05 22.01 -19.78
N VAL A 485 -42.43 21.03 -20.43
CA VAL A 485 -41.09 20.55 -20.06
C VAL A 485 -40.17 20.55 -21.27
N THR A 486 -38.90 20.87 -21.05
CA THR A 486 -37.90 20.86 -22.11
C THR A 486 -37.60 19.42 -22.51
N ASP A 487 -37.73 19.11 -23.81
CA ASP A 487 -37.35 17.80 -24.34
C ASP A 487 -35.82 17.66 -24.49
N CYS A 488 -35.37 16.46 -24.84
CA CYS A 488 -33.94 16.17 -25.03
C CYS A 488 -33.29 16.92 -26.20
N ALA A 489 -34.06 17.62 -27.03
CA ALA A 489 -33.59 18.48 -28.11
C ALA A 489 -33.59 19.97 -27.72
N GLY A 490 -33.90 20.31 -26.46
CA GLY A 490 -33.93 21.68 -25.97
C GLY A 490 -35.19 22.45 -26.34
N THR A 491 -36.22 21.79 -26.87
CA THR A 491 -37.47 22.45 -27.27
C THR A 491 -38.49 22.37 -26.14
N CYS A 492 -39.13 23.49 -25.82
CA CYS A 492 -40.21 23.53 -24.83
C CYS A 492 -41.55 23.15 -25.46
N GLY A 493 -42.27 22.18 -24.86
CA GLY A 493 -43.56 21.68 -25.36
C GLY A 493 -44.50 21.14 -24.30
#